data_AF-A0A529NMA3-F1
#
_entry.id   AF-A0A529NMA3-F1
#
_cell.length_a   1.000
_cell.length_b   1.000
_cell.length_c   1.000
_cell.angle_alpha   90.00
_cell.angle_beta   90.00
_cell.angle_gamma   90.00
#
_symmetry.space_group_name_H-M   'P 1'
#
loop_
_entity.id
_entity.type
_entity.pdbx_description
1 polymer ?
#
loop_
_entity_poly.entity_id
_entity_poly.type
_entity_poly.pdbx_seq_one_letter_code
_entity_poly.pdbx_strand_id
1 'polypeptide(L)' 'SLDSRDAVDAMAAAAAANGGTADINPVEDHGFMYTRDLADPDGHAVGAMWMDVSAMTSVSS' A
#
# COMPACT_ATOMS: atom_id res chain seq x y z
N SER A 1 3.41 6.41 6.29
CA SER A 1 2.23 5.54 6.20
C SER A 1 0.99 6.39 6.00
N LEU A 2 -0.05 5.80 5.43
CA LEU A 2 -1.39 6.35 5.31
C LEU A 2 -2.23 5.99 6.55
N ASP A 3 -3.38 6.65 6.70
CA ASP A 3 -4.20 6.57 7.92
C ASP A 3 -5.03 5.28 8.03
N SER A 4 -5.27 4.59 6.92
CA SER A 4 -6.07 3.37 6.88
C SER A 4 -5.71 2.50 5.67
N ARG A 5 -6.19 1.25 5.69
CA ARG A 5 -6.13 0.35 4.54
C ARG A 5 -6.90 0.92 3.34
N ASP A 6 -8.07 1.52 3.58
CA ASP A 6 -8.85 2.20 2.55
C ASP A 6 -8.09 3.36 1.91
N ALA A 7 -7.24 4.07 2.66
CA ALA A 7 -6.40 5.12 2.11
C ALA A 7 -5.30 4.57 1.18
N VAL A 8 -4.75 3.38 1.48
CA VAL A 8 -3.83 2.65 0.58
C VAL A 8 -4.55 2.29 -0.72
N ASP A 9 -5.77 1.75 -0.63
CA ASP A 9 -6.57 1.41 -1.80
C ASP A 9 -6.95 2.64 -2.63
N ALA A 10 -7.30 3.75 -1.97
CA ALA A 10 -7.59 5.01 -2.64
C ALA A 10 -6.38 5.57 -3.39
N MET A 11 -5.18 5.49 -2.81
CA MET A 11 -3.95 5.91 -3.48
C MET A 11 -3.64 5.02 -4.69
N ALA A 12 -3.79 3.69 -4.56
CA ALA A 12 -3.59 2.76 -5.66
C ALA A 12 -4.57 3.00 -6.82
N ALA A 13 -5.85 3.19 -6.51
CA ALA A 13 -6.88 3.52 -7.50
C ALA A 13 -6.58 4.86 -8.19
N ALA A 14 -6.13 5.87 -7.43
CA ALA A 14 -5.76 7.17 -7.98
C ALA A 14 -4.54 7.06 -8.92
N ALA A 15 -3.52 6.28 -8.56
CA ALA A 15 -2.35 6.06 -9.43
C ALA A 15 -2.77 5.44 -10.77
N ALA A 16 -3.54 4.35 -10.74
CA ALA A 16 -4.05 3.69 -11.94
C ALA A 16 -4.92 4.61 -12.81
N ALA A 17 -5.76 5.44 -12.18
CA ALA A 17 -6.64 6.36 -12.90
C ALA A 17 -5.90 7.54 -13.58
N ASN A 18 -4.67 7.87 -13.14
CA ASN A 18 -3.90 9.02 -13.61
C ASN A 18 -2.65 8.62 -14.43
N GLY A 19 -2.67 7.43 -15.03
CA GLY A 19 -1.61 6.96 -15.94
C GLY A 19 -0.44 6.25 -15.26
N GLY A 20 -0.50 6.07 -13.94
CA GLY A 20 0.37 5.16 -13.21
C GLY A 20 -0.11 3.71 -13.30
N THR A 21 0.64 2.81 -12.67
CA THR A 21 0.30 1.38 -12.53
C THR A 21 0.13 1.04 -11.06
N ALA A 22 -0.97 0.38 -10.70
CA ALA A 22 -1.14 -0.20 -9.36
C ALA A 22 -0.63 -1.65 -9.34
N ASP A 23 -0.22 -2.10 -8.16
CA ASP A 23 0.19 -3.48 -7.88
C ASP A 23 1.31 -3.99 -8.79
N ILE A 24 2.38 -3.20 -8.94
CA ILE A 24 3.56 -3.64 -9.71
C ILE A 24 4.28 -4.82 -9.07
N ASN A 25 3.97 -5.11 -7.80
CA ASN A 25 4.32 -6.31 -7.05
C ASN A 25 3.07 -6.87 -6.35
N PRO A 26 3.07 -8.14 -5.89
CA PRO A 26 1.99 -8.68 -5.09
C PRO A 26 1.68 -7.80 -3.86
N VAL A 27 0.40 -7.65 -3.56
CA VAL A 27 -0.07 -6.92 -2.37
C VAL A 27 0.42 -7.63 -1.10
N GLU A 28 1.05 -6.89 -0.18
CA GLU A 28 1.45 -7.43 1.11
C GLU A 28 0.40 -7.10 2.16
N ASP A 29 -0.24 -8.14 2.70
CA ASP A 29 -1.22 -8.03 3.77
C ASP A 29 -0.81 -8.91 4.94
N HIS A 30 -0.27 -8.28 5.97
CA HIS A 30 0.15 -8.95 7.20
C HIS A 30 -0.82 -8.71 8.36
N GLY A 31 -2.02 -8.19 8.09
CA GLY A 31 -3.01 -7.81 9.11
C GLY A 31 -2.68 -6.48 9.81
N PHE A 32 -1.48 -6.34 10.40
CA PHE A 32 -0.99 -5.10 11.02
C PHE A 32 -0.27 -4.17 10.04
N MET A 33 0.03 -4.65 8.84
CA MET A 33 0.65 -3.91 7.76
C MET A 33 -0.09 -4.23 6.46
N TYR A 34 -0.33 -3.21 5.66
CA TYR A 34 -0.94 -3.33 4.35
C TYR A 34 -0.19 -2.43 3.37
N THR A 35 0.45 -3.02 2.36
CA THR A 35 1.25 -2.29 1.38
C THR A 35 0.80 -2.62 -0.05
N ARG A 36 0.89 -1.62 -0.92
CA ARG A 36 0.70 -1.76 -2.36
C ARG A 36 1.80 -0.98 -3.07
N ASP A 37 2.54 -1.67 -3.93
CA ASP A 37 3.56 -1.04 -4.77
C ASP A 37 2.92 -0.50 -6.04
N LEU A 38 3.24 0.75 -6.36
CA LEU A 38 2.71 1.50 -7.49
C LEU A 38 3.88 1.95 -8.38
N ALA A 39 3.60 2.25 -9.65
CA ALA A 39 4.51 3.01 -10.51
C ALA A 39 3.84 4.29 -10.99
N ASP A 40 4.58 5.40 -11.02
CA ASP A 40 4.13 6.62 -11.69
C ASP A 40 4.14 6.44 -13.24
N PRO A 41 3.61 7.41 -14.02
CA PRO A 41 3.60 7.32 -15.49
C PRO A 41 4.99 7.19 -16.14
N ASP A 42 6.06 7.61 -15.45
CA ASP A 42 7.44 7.49 -15.90
C ASP A 42 8.07 6.14 -15.51
N GLY A 43 7.34 5.31 -14.75
CA GLY A 43 7.77 3.99 -14.30
C GLY A 43 8.55 3.98 -12.98
N HIS A 44 8.60 5.09 -12.24
CA HIS A 44 9.23 5.10 -10.92
C HIS A 44 8.35 4.40 -9.90
N ALA A 45 8.95 3.45 -9.17
CA ALA A 45 8.26 2.74 -8.10
C ALA A 45 8.02 3.64 -6.87
N VAL A 46 6.79 3.62 -6.36
CA VAL A 46 6.32 4.32 -5.16
C VAL A 46 5.40 3.41 -4.35
N GLY A 47 5.64 3.30 -3.04
CA GLY A 47 4.85 2.44 -2.16
C GLY A 47 3.75 3.19 -1.41
N ALA A 48 2.52 2.66 -1.43
CA ALA A 48 1.43 3.07 -0.55
C ALA A 48 1.37 2.09 0.64
N MET A 49 1.54 2.59 1.86
CA MET A 49 1.59 1.72 3.05
C MET A 49 0.73 2.22 4.20
N TRP A 50 -0.02 1.33 4.84
CA TRP A 50 -0.65 1.52 6.13
C TRP A 50 -0.04 0.55 7.14
N MET A 51 0.02 0.97 8.40
CA MET A 51 0.51 0.13 9.49
C MET A 51 -0.20 0.49 10.79
N ASP A 52 -0.65 -0.53 11.52
CA ASP A 52 -1.06 -0.43 12.92
C ASP A 52 0.07 -0.94 13.82
N VAL A 53 0.79 0.00 14.43
CA VAL A 53 1.89 -0.30 15.35
C VAL A 53 1.40 -1.03 16.60
N SER A 54 0.15 -0.81 17.04
CA SER A 54 -0.40 -1.49 18.21
C SER A 54 -0.64 -2.99 17.95
N ALA A 55 -0.98 -3.34 16.71
CA ALA A 55 -1.17 -4.72 16.28
C ALA A 55 0.15 -5.44 15.95
N MET A 56 1.24 -4.70 15.70
CA MET A 56 2.57 -5.28 15.38
C MET A 56 3.07 -6.24 16.47
N THR A 57 2.88 -5.90 17.74
CA THR A 57 3.38 -6.70 18.88
C THR A 57 2.54 -7.95 19.15
N SER A 58 1.31 -8.03 18.61
CA SER A 58 0.45 -9.22 18.76
C SER A 58 0.78 -10.35 17.80
N VAL A 59 1.67 -10.15 16.82
CA VAL A 59 2.06 -11.20 15.84
C VAL A 59 3.17 -12.12 16.38
N SER A 60 3.55 -11.98 17.65
CA SER A 60 4.35 -12.98 18.35
C SER A 60 3.46 -13.96 19.10
N SER A 61 3.04 -15.04 18.45
CA SER A 61 2.63 -16.32 19.07
C SER A 61 2.65 -17.44 18.04
#